data_AF-A0A2T9YB27-F1
#
_entry.id   AF-A0A2T9YB27-F1
#
_cell.length_a   1.000
_cell.length_b   1.000
_cell.length_c   1.000
_cell.angle_alpha   90.00
_cell.angle_beta   90.00
_cell.angle_gamma   90.00
#
_symmetry.space_group_name_H-M   'P 1'
#
loop_
_entity.id
_entity.type
_entity.pdbx_description
1 polymer ?
#
loop_
_entity_poly.entity_id
_entity_poly.type
_entity_poly.pdbx_seq_one_letter_code
_entity_poly.pdbx_strand_id
1 'polypeptide(L)' 'MDREIREEVMQRFVESGERERIQESIRAKLNARGWQDHVRSYCKEIIKEKDINTVTADELCEDVLPYAKSKQKNN' A
#
# COMPACT_ATOMS: atom_id res chain seq x y z
N MET A 1 4.50 -31.23 3.81
CA MET A 1 3.27 -31.44 3.02
C MET A 1 2.46 -30.14 2.85
N ASP A 2 1.68 -29.65 3.82
CA ASP A 2 0.84 -28.42 3.62
C ASP A 2 1.63 -27.16 3.27
N ARG A 3 2.84 -27.01 3.81
CA ARG A 3 3.71 -25.87 3.50
C ARG A 3 4.26 -25.95 2.07
N GLU A 4 4.71 -27.13 1.65
CA GLU A 4 5.23 -27.36 0.29
C GLU A 4 4.14 -27.16 -0.76
N ILE A 5 2.91 -27.60 -0.48
CA ILE A 5 1.75 -27.37 -1.36
C ILE A 5 1.47 -25.86 -1.47
N ARG A 6 1.50 -25.11 -0.36
CA ARG A 6 1.33 -23.65 -0.39
C ARG A 6 2.44 -22.96 -1.20
N GLU A 7 3.68 -23.40 -1.04
CA GLU A 7 4.83 -22.85 -1.77
C GLU A 7 4.71 -23.13 -3.27
N GLU A 8 4.35 -24.35 -3.67
CA GLU A 8 4.14 -24.71 -5.08
C GLU A 8 2.98 -23.94 -5.71
N VAL A 9 1.85 -23.80 -4.99
CA VAL A 9 0.71 -23.00 -5.46
C VAL A 9 1.11 -21.53 -5.61
N MET A 10 1.87 -20.98 -4.66
CA MET A 10 2.33 -19.59 -4.72
C MET A 10 3.31 -19.39 -5.89
N GLN A 11 4.20 -20.35 -6.14
CA GLN A 11 5.12 -20.32 -7.26
C GLN A 11 4.36 -20.26 -8.59
N ARG A 12 3.40 -21.16 -8.81
CA ARG A 12 2.56 -21.17 -10.03
C ARG A 12 1.71 -19.90 -10.14
N PHE A 13 1.27 -19.33 -9.03
CA PHE A 13 0.53 -18.07 -8.98
C PHE A 13 1.38 -16.87 -9.43
N VAL A 14 2.67 -16.87 -9.10
CA VAL A 14 3.61 -15.86 -9.61
C VAL A 14 3.96 -16.11 -11.07
N GLU A 15 4.28 -17.34 -11.45
CA GLU A 15 4.69 -17.70 -12.82
C GLU A 15 3.59 -17.46 -13.87
N SER A 16 2.32 -17.60 -13.47
CA SER A 16 1.17 -17.30 -14.33
C SER A 16 0.92 -15.80 -14.55
N GLY A 17 1.61 -14.91 -13.83
CA GLY A 17 1.38 -13.46 -13.89
C GLY A 17 0.10 -12.99 -13.20
N GLU A 18 -0.65 -13.91 -12.57
CA GLU A 18 -1.89 -13.63 -11.86
C GLU A 18 -1.66 -12.71 -10.66
N ARG A 19 -0.52 -12.88 -9.97
CA ARG A 19 -0.08 -12.01 -8.88
C ARG A 19 0.00 -10.55 -9.33
N GLU A 20 0.67 -10.28 -10.43
CA GLU A 20 0.87 -8.95 -10.98
C GLU A 20 -0.48 -8.37 -11.45
N ARG A 21 -1.33 -9.17 -12.10
CA ARG A 21 -2.67 -8.74 -12.51
C ARG A 21 -3.55 -8.33 -11.31
N ILE A 22 -3.50 -9.09 -10.23
CA ILE A 22 -4.25 -8.77 -9.01
C ILE A 22 -3.68 -7.52 -8.34
N GLN A 23 -2.36 -7.39 -8.25
CA GLN A 23 -1.73 -6.19 -7.72
C GLN A 23 -2.13 -4.94 -8.52
N GLU A 24 -2.14 -5.03 -9.85
CA GLU A 24 -2.53 -3.91 -10.71
C GLU A 24 -4.02 -3.59 -10.59
N SER A 25 -4.89 -4.59 -10.51
CA SER A 25 -6.32 -4.37 -10.26
C SER A 25 -6.58 -3.66 -8.94
N ILE A 26 -5.85 -4.01 -7.88
CA ILE A 26 -5.95 -3.34 -6.59
C ILE A 26 -5.45 -1.89 -6.70
N ARG A 27 -4.30 -1.65 -7.33
CA ARG A 27 -3.78 -0.29 -7.58
C ARG A 27 -4.79 0.57 -8.34
N ALA A 28 -5.34 0.05 -9.43
CA ALA A 28 -6.34 0.74 -10.24
C ALA A 28 -7.59 1.10 -9.41
N LYS A 29 -8.08 0.17 -8.57
CA LYS A 29 -9.23 0.42 -7.68
C LYS A 29 -8.93 1.47 -6.61
N LEU A 30 -7.73 1.43 -6.02
CA LEU A 30 -7.30 2.43 -5.04
C LEU A 30 -7.21 3.82 -5.68
N ASN A 31 -6.61 3.91 -6.86
CA ASN A 31 -6.48 5.17 -7.61
C ASN A 31 -7.84 5.73 -8.03
N ALA A 32 -8.73 4.88 -8.57
CA ALA A 32 -10.08 5.29 -8.97
C ALA A 32 -10.92 5.84 -7.80
N ARG A 33 -10.59 5.46 -6.56
CA ARG A 33 -11.27 5.92 -5.33
C ARG A 33 -10.57 7.12 -4.69
N GLY A 34 -9.56 7.71 -5.34
CA GLY A 34 -8.80 8.85 -4.81
C GLY A 34 -7.93 8.50 -3.60
N TRP A 35 -7.65 7.22 -3.35
CA TRP A 35 -6.84 6.80 -2.20
C TRP A 35 -5.45 7.47 -2.22
N GLN A 36 -4.83 7.53 -3.39
CA GLN A 36 -3.53 8.19 -3.56
C GLN A 36 -3.61 9.68 -3.18
N ASP A 37 -4.70 10.37 -3.51
CA ASP A 37 -4.89 11.78 -3.18
C ASP A 37 -5.12 11.99 -1.68
N HIS A 38 -5.89 11.11 -1.04
CA HIS A 38 -6.09 11.12 0.41
C HIS A 38 -4.77 10.90 1.16
N VAL A 39 -3.98 9.91 0.75
CA VAL A 39 -2.67 9.63 1.35
C VAL A 39 -1.72 10.81 1.14
N ARG A 40 -1.67 11.38 -0.09
CA ARG A 40 -0.85 12.55 -0.40
C ARG A 40 -1.26 13.78 0.43
N SER A 41 -2.55 14.01 0.64
CA SER A 41 -3.05 15.11 1.47
C SER A 41 -2.60 14.93 2.92
N TYR A 42 -2.74 13.73 3.45
CA TYR A 42 -2.34 13.41 4.83
C TYR A 42 -0.82 13.53 5.03
N CYS A 43 0.00 13.10 4.06
CA CYS A 43 1.45 13.36 4.10
C CYS A 43 1.76 14.85 4.23
N LYS A 44 1.06 15.73 3.50
CA LYS A 44 1.27 17.17 3.57
C LYS A 44 0.85 17.76 4.92
N GLU A 45 -0.17 17.20 5.56
CA GLU A 45 -0.60 17.59 6.91
C GLU A 45 0.48 17.22 7.94
N ILE A 46 1.01 15.99 7.88
CA ILE A 46 2.11 15.57 8.77
C ILE A 46 3.36 16.44 8.57
N ILE A 47 3.74 16.77 7.32
CA ILE A 47 4.88 17.66 7.03
C ILE A 47 4.61 19.11 7.48
N LYS A 48 3.36 19.53 7.66
CA LYS A 48 3.04 20.85 8.22
C LYS A 48 3.12 20.84 9.75
N GLU A 49 2.75 19.73 10.37
CA GLU A 49 2.80 19.56 11.83
C GLU A 49 4.22 19.26 12.33
N LYS A 50 4.97 18.47 11.56
CA LYS A 50 6.39 18.15 11.81
C LYS A 50 7.27 19.11 11.03
N ASP A 51 8.33 19.62 11.65
CA ASP A 51 9.28 20.48 10.94
C ASP A 51 9.92 19.69 9.77
N ILE A 52 9.75 20.20 8.54
CA ILE A 52 10.22 19.55 7.31
C ILE A 52 11.73 19.28 7.30
N ASN A 53 12.51 20.00 8.11
CA ASN A 53 13.96 19.83 8.22
C ASN A 53 14.36 18.66 9.14
N THR A 54 13.41 18.11 9.89
CA THR A 54 13.64 17.03 10.87
C THR A 54 13.02 15.70 10.46
N VAL A 55 12.02 15.71 9.57
CA VAL A 55 11.32 14.50 9.14
C VAL A 55 12.07 13.79 8.02
N THR A 56 12.33 12.51 8.22
CA THR A 56 12.83 11.62 7.17
C THR A 56 11.68 10.99 6.38
N ALA A 57 11.98 10.53 5.16
CA ALA A 57 10.98 9.85 4.34
C ALA A 57 10.49 8.54 4.98
N ASP A 58 11.36 7.84 5.72
CA ASP A 58 11.02 6.59 6.41
C ASP A 58 10.06 6.85 7.58
N GLU A 59 10.34 7.84 8.42
CA GLU A 59 9.43 8.24 9.51
C GLU A 59 8.06 8.69 8.97
N LEU A 60 8.06 9.49 7.89
CA LEU A 60 6.83 9.89 7.24
C LEU A 60 6.05 8.69 6.70
N CYS A 61 6.74 7.67 6.17
CA CYS A 61 6.09 6.43 5.75
C CYS A 61 5.47 5.71 6.94
N GLU A 62 6.20 5.57 8.05
CA GLU A 62 5.69 4.92 9.27
C GLU A 62 4.43 5.62 9.82
N ASP A 63 4.40 6.94 9.81
CA ASP A 63 3.23 7.73 10.27
C ASP A 63 2.02 7.60 9.33
N VAL A 64 2.27 7.58 8.02
CA VAL A 64 1.23 7.57 6.99
C VAL A 64 0.66 6.18 6.77
N LEU A 65 1.44 5.12 6.99
CA LEU A 65 1.06 3.73 6.74
C LEU A 65 -0.24 3.29 7.47
N PRO A 66 -0.45 3.58 8.77
CA PRO A 66 -1.70 3.29 9.47
C PRO A 66 -2.92 3.97 8.82
N TYR A 67 -2.79 5.26 8.48
CA TYR A 67 -3.85 6.02 7.80
C TYR A 67 -4.16 5.41 6.43
N ALA A 68 -3.14 5.16 5.63
CA ALA A 68 -3.25 4.58 4.29
C ALA A 68 -3.97 3.21 4.33
N LYS A 69 -3.64 2.35 5.30
CA LYS A 69 -4.32 1.06 5.52
C LYS A 69 -5.78 1.22 5.96
N SER A 70 -6.11 2.24 6.76
CA SER A 70 -7.51 2.50 7.16
C SER A 70 -8.38 2.91 5.97
N LYS A 71 -7.86 3.77 5.08
CA LYS A 71 -8.57 4.24 3.89
C LYS A 71 -8.69 3.17 2.80
N GLN A 72 -7.87 2.12 2.85
CA GLN A 72 -8.03 0.93 1.99
C GLN A 72 -9.23 0.06 2.39
N LYS A 73 -9.59 0.00 3.68
CA LYS A 73 -10.60 -0.91 4.23
C LYS A 73 -12.03 -0.38 4.23
N ASN A 74 -12.24 0.93 4.14
CA ASN A 74 -13.59 1.51 4.07
C ASN A 74 -14.19 1.27 2.68
N ASN A 75 -14.86 0.13 2.54
CA ASN A 75 -15.83 -0.19 1.51
C ASN A 75 -16.88 -1.16 2.07
#